data_AF-A0A1Y5CZQ9-F1
#
_entry.id   AF-A0A1Y5CZQ9-F1
#
_cell.length_a   1.000
_cell.length_b   1.000
_cell.length_c   1.000
_cell.angle_alpha   90.00
_cell.angle_beta   90.00
_cell.angle_gamma   90.00
#
_symmetry.space_group_name_H-M   'P 1'
#
loop_
_entity.id
_entity.type
_entity.pdbx_description
1 polymer ?
#
loop_
_entity_poly.entity_id
_entity_poly.type
_entity_poly.pdbx_seq_one_letter_code
_entity_poly.pdbx_strand_id
1 'polypeptide(L)'
;MKKTSISFALASFVFVSSFVLAAFSTVLVINHIVDTENKQQTQLIKRETNTIINSYHLFFQHRLTLLTEQANFPMMLQAAMQPEANISKLKDFMADITLLGERYQQTLLDFEGNHLYSSINSDVPDYKVKPWLNNLILQDEDNYLGVEQLNGQYFWVMAMTIRYNKSTEGFWVTLLPIKEIDETKHSKEQLNGLMIEVHHKEKLIIRFGQHLEGQSYVINWQHMSVAFKFTFDNSVMNQELYSAALKFSSLIILALILISTLAYFYGYRYFVKPLLLLSQATGELDKGSEYTKLQENLRIKELDELFVKFNQMTKKVHRREQALKKSYDKLSKANENLILSESQLIQSEKLASIGMLSAGVAHEINNPISFVKSNLEILKGYLDDIEAYRHEIEGQFTSQVQQYLLQSIAKKYDIQFIIDDSKPLLDNSIEGTKKITEIVSNLKTFARTEQETKTLTDINEGLTATINMVSNELKYTCKLHIDLAPLPNIYAFPSKLNQVFMNLLMNAGQSITNKGDIFIRTFQKDLYIVIEIKDNGSGIAANVLPYIFTPFFTSKPVGEGTGLGLSISHGIIEQHNGRIEVISEENKGSCFSVYIPTKLK
;
A
#
# COMPACT_ATOMS: atom_id res chain seq x y z
N MET A 1 -16.29 -4.31 -2.85
CA MET A 1 -15.84 -5.57 -2.21
C MET A 1 -15.20 -5.25 -0.87
N LYS A 2 -15.64 -5.85 0.24
CA LYS A 2 -14.97 -5.70 1.55
C LYS A 2 -13.58 -6.33 1.45
N LYS A 3 -12.52 -5.55 1.67
CA LYS A 3 -11.14 -6.05 1.69
C LYS A 3 -10.97 -6.94 2.93
N THR A 4 -10.56 -8.19 2.75
CA THR A 4 -10.27 -9.13 3.82
C THR A 4 -8.90 -8.84 4.42
N SER A 5 -8.73 -9.04 5.74
CA SER A 5 -7.42 -8.85 6.38
C SER A 5 -6.45 -9.95 5.94
N ILE A 6 -5.16 -9.64 5.92
CA ILE A 6 -4.10 -10.63 5.60
C ILE A 6 -4.15 -11.80 6.59
N SER A 7 -4.50 -11.57 7.86
CA SER A 7 -4.68 -12.64 8.84
C SER A 7 -5.81 -13.59 8.46
N PHE A 8 -6.93 -13.04 7.99
CA PHE A 8 -8.10 -13.81 7.59
C PHE A 8 -7.84 -14.58 6.30
N ALA A 9 -7.15 -13.97 5.33
CA ALA A 9 -6.75 -14.63 4.08
C ALA A 9 -5.78 -15.78 4.33
N LEU A 10 -4.76 -15.59 5.18
CA LEU A 10 -3.81 -16.64 5.54
C LEU A 10 -4.48 -17.78 6.30
N ALA A 11 -5.33 -17.46 7.28
CA ALA A 11 -6.09 -18.47 8.03
C ALA A 11 -7.02 -19.27 7.11
N SER A 12 -7.71 -18.60 6.19
CA SER A 12 -8.58 -19.25 5.21
C SER A 12 -7.80 -20.16 4.27
N PHE A 13 -6.63 -19.70 3.77
CA PHE A 13 -5.78 -20.50 2.89
C PHE A 13 -5.25 -21.76 3.59
N VAL A 14 -4.74 -21.63 4.82
CA VAL A 14 -4.27 -22.77 5.61
C VAL A 14 -5.41 -23.73 5.89
N PHE A 15 -6.57 -23.22 6.31
CA PHE A 15 -7.75 -24.05 6.59
C PHE A 15 -8.22 -24.84 5.37
N VAL A 16 -8.39 -24.16 4.22
CA VAL A 16 -8.85 -24.81 2.98
C VAL A 16 -7.82 -25.82 2.48
N SER A 17 -6.52 -25.46 2.50
CA SER A 17 -5.46 -26.38 2.05
C SER A 17 -5.38 -27.62 2.93
N SER A 18 -5.43 -27.45 4.26
CA SER A 18 -5.46 -28.57 5.20
C SER A 18 -6.71 -29.42 5.02
N PHE A 19 -7.88 -28.82 4.80
CA PHE A 19 -9.13 -29.55 4.59
C PHE A 19 -9.11 -30.39 3.30
N VAL A 20 -8.59 -29.84 2.20
CA VAL A 20 -8.44 -30.59 0.94
C VAL A 20 -7.46 -31.74 1.10
N LEU A 21 -6.31 -31.49 1.75
CA LEU A 21 -5.32 -32.53 2.04
C LEU A 21 -5.90 -33.63 2.95
N ALA A 22 -6.76 -33.25 3.89
CA ALA A 22 -7.49 -34.15 4.77
C ALA A 22 -8.37 -35.12 4.00
N ALA A 23 -9.30 -34.56 3.22
CA ALA A 23 -10.25 -35.35 2.46
C ALA A 23 -9.51 -36.31 1.52
N PHE A 24 -8.45 -35.82 0.85
CA PHE A 24 -7.67 -36.64 -0.06
C PHE A 24 -6.91 -37.77 0.66
N SER A 25 -6.22 -37.47 1.76
CA SER A 25 -5.47 -38.47 2.53
C SER A 25 -6.38 -39.50 3.18
N THR A 26 -7.52 -39.10 3.74
CA THR A 26 -8.52 -40.03 4.30
C THR A 26 -9.05 -40.99 3.24
N VAL A 27 -9.42 -40.47 2.06
CA VAL A 27 -9.89 -41.33 0.95
C VAL A 27 -8.81 -42.31 0.50
N LEU A 28 -7.56 -41.85 0.35
CA LEU A 28 -6.45 -42.74 -0.04
C LEU A 28 -6.18 -43.83 1.00
N VAL A 29 -6.16 -43.48 2.29
CA VAL A 29 -5.89 -44.44 3.37
C VAL A 29 -7.01 -45.46 3.48
N ILE A 30 -8.28 -45.03 3.42
CA ILE A 30 -9.43 -45.95 3.45
C ILE A 30 -9.35 -46.92 2.28
N ASN A 31 -9.15 -46.41 1.06
CA ASN A 31 -9.04 -47.27 -0.13
C ASN A 31 -7.87 -48.25 -0.01
N HIS A 32 -6.71 -47.79 0.47
CA HIS A 32 -5.56 -48.66 0.63
C HIS A 32 -5.77 -49.76 1.69
N ILE A 33 -6.39 -49.44 2.83
CA ILE A 33 -6.70 -50.42 3.88
C ILE A 33 -7.69 -51.45 3.34
N VAL A 34 -8.80 -51.00 2.75
CA VAL A 34 -9.82 -51.87 2.18
C VAL A 34 -9.23 -52.79 1.11
N ASP A 35 -8.42 -52.26 0.19
CA ASP A 35 -7.76 -53.07 -0.85
C ASP A 35 -6.77 -54.08 -0.27
N THR A 36 -5.99 -53.67 0.74
CA THR A 36 -4.97 -54.54 1.35
C THR A 36 -5.62 -55.67 2.12
N GLU A 37 -6.66 -55.37 2.89
CA GLU A 37 -7.39 -56.32 3.72
C GLU A 37 -8.18 -57.31 2.84
N ASN A 38 -8.87 -56.82 1.79
CA ASN A 38 -9.53 -57.68 0.81
C ASN A 38 -8.55 -58.64 0.11
N LYS A 39 -7.34 -58.18 -0.23
CA LYS A 39 -6.29 -59.04 -0.82
C LYS A 39 -5.82 -60.11 0.15
N GLN A 40 -5.54 -59.74 1.40
CA GLN A 40 -5.14 -60.68 2.44
C GLN A 40 -6.24 -61.71 2.71
N GLN A 41 -7.50 -61.28 2.75
CA GLN A 41 -8.66 -62.16 2.94
C GLN A 41 -8.80 -63.16 1.80
N THR A 42 -8.71 -62.71 0.54
CA THR A 42 -8.80 -63.59 -0.63
C THR A 42 -7.70 -64.65 -0.60
N GLN A 43 -6.49 -64.28 -0.15
CA GLN A 43 -5.38 -65.22 0.00
C GLN A 43 -5.61 -66.23 1.13
N LEU A 44 -6.13 -65.78 2.29
CA LEU A 44 -6.44 -66.64 3.42
C LEU A 44 -7.54 -67.65 3.05
N ILE A 45 -8.64 -67.17 2.47
CA ILE A 45 -9.74 -68.01 1.97
C ILE A 45 -9.20 -69.05 1.00
N LYS A 46 -8.42 -68.64 -0.01
CA LYS A 46 -7.84 -69.55 -1.00
C LYS A 46 -6.94 -70.60 -0.34
N ARG A 47 -6.17 -70.23 0.67
CA ARG A 47 -5.31 -71.14 1.43
C ARG A 47 -6.14 -72.16 2.21
N GLU A 48 -7.15 -71.72 2.96
CA GLU A 48 -8.04 -72.60 3.72
C GLU A 48 -8.80 -73.57 2.80
N THR A 49 -9.39 -73.06 1.73
CA THR A 49 -10.08 -73.89 0.73
C THR A 49 -9.14 -74.94 0.13
N ASN A 50 -7.90 -74.57 -0.23
CA ASN A 50 -6.93 -75.54 -0.74
C ASN A 50 -6.54 -76.59 0.32
N THR A 51 -6.42 -76.22 1.59
CA THR A 51 -6.15 -77.16 2.68
C THR A 51 -7.26 -78.21 2.79
N ILE A 52 -8.53 -77.79 2.74
CA ILE A 52 -9.68 -78.69 2.81
C ILE A 52 -9.73 -79.60 1.58
N ILE A 53 -9.57 -79.04 0.37
CA ILE A 53 -9.53 -79.83 -0.88
C ILE A 53 -8.41 -80.86 -0.86
N ASN A 54 -7.22 -80.51 -0.37
CA ASN A 54 -6.12 -81.46 -0.22
C ASN A 54 -6.47 -82.57 0.78
N SER A 55 -7.17 -82.25 1.87
CA SER A 55 -7.68 -83.24 2.82
C SER A 55 -8.66 -84.21 2.15
N TYR A 56 -9.58 -83.71 1.32
CA TYR A 56 -10.50 -84.54 0.54
C TYR A 56 -9.77 -85.42 -0.48
N HIS A 57 -8.75 -84.90 -1.17
CA HIS A 57 -7.92 -85.72 -2.06
C HIS A 57 -7.22 -86.85 -1.31
N LEU A 58 -6.61 -86.56 -0.15
CA LEU A 58 -5.98 -87.57 0.70
C LEU A 58 -6.98 -88.61 1.21
N PHE A 59 -8.19 -88.18 1.59
CA PHE A 59 -9.28 -89.06 2.01
C PHE A 59 -9.58 -90.14 0.96
N PHE A 60 -9.73 -89.74 -0.30
CA PHE A 60 -9.97 -90.67 -1.40
C PHE A 60 -8.74 -91.51 -1.73
N GLN A 61 -7.56 -90.89 -1.78
CA GLN A 61 -6.32 -91.58 -2.12
C GLN A 61 -6.00 -92.71 -1.14
N HIS A 62 -6.10 -92.47 0.17
CA HIS A 62 -5.87 -93.52 1.19
C HIS A 62 -6.81 -94.71 1.01
N ARG A 63 -8.09 -94.44 0.71
CA ARG A 63 -9.10 -95.47 0.50
C ARG A 63 -8.87 -96.23 -0.82
N LEU A 64 -8.52 -95.52 -1.89
CA LEU A 64 -8.18 -96.10 -3.18
C LEU A 64 -6.99 -97.07 -3.06
N THR A 65 -5.94 -96.69 -2.32
CA THR A 65 -4.78 -97.55 -2.06
C THR A 65 -5.19 -98.83 -1.35
N LEU A 66 -5.99 -98.74 -0.28
CA LEU A 66 -6.48 -99.92 0.44
C LEU A 66 -7.37 -100.81 -0.44
N LEU A 67 -8.24 -100.22 -1.26
CA LEU A 67 -9.07 -100.99 -2.19
C LEU A 67 -8.22 -101.70 -3.25
N THR A 68 -7.14 -101.07 -3.71
CA THR A 68 -6.19 -101.66 -4.65
C THR A 68 -5.48 -102.85 -4.02
N GLU A 69 -5.03 -102.75 -2.76
CA GLU A 69 -4.46 -103.88 -2.03
C GLU A 69 -5.48 -105.01 -1.85
N GLN A 70 -6.72 -104.66 -1.49
CA GLN A 70 -7.81 -105.62 -1.31
C GLN A 70 -8.14 -106.37 -2.61
N ALA A 71 -8.24 -105.65 -3.74
CA ALA A 71 -8.52 -106.24 -5.05
C ALA A 71 -7.45 -107.24 -5.50
N ASN A 72 -6.21 -107.07 -5.05
CA ASN A 72 -5.07 -107.95 -5.36
C ASN A 72 -4.97 -109.19 -4.44
N PHE A 73 -5.87 -109.35 -3.46
CA PHE A 73 -5.83 -110.55 -2.65
C PHE A 73 -6.12 -111.81 -3.48
N PRO A 74 -5.36 -112.92 -3.31
CA PRO A 74 -5.53 -114.12 -4.12
C PRO A 74 -6.96 -114.67 -4.10
N MET A 75 -7.65 -114.53 -2.96
CA MET A 75 -9.05 -114.93 -2.81
C MET A 75 -9.95 -114.16 -3.80
N MET A 76 -9.77 -112.84 -3.95
CA MET A 76 -10.57 -112.00 -4.85
C MET A 76 -10.46 -112.47 -6.30
N LEU A 77 -9.25 -112.79 -6.73
CA LEU A 77 -9.01 -113.32 -8.07
C LEU A 77 -9.64 -114.72 -8.25
N GLN A 78 -9.48 -115.61 -7.27
CA GLN A 78 -10.07 -116.95 -7.32
C GLN A 78 -11.61 -116.90 -7.36
N ALA A 79 -12.21 -115.97 -6.60
CA ALA A 79 -13.64 -115.75 -6.58
C ALA A 79 -14.16 -115.14 -7.90
N ALA A 80 -13.40 -114.25 -8.54
CA ALA A 80 -13.75 -113.70 -9.84
C ALA A 80 -13.68 -114.76 -10.96
N MET A 81 -12.65 -115.61 -10.97
CA MET A 81 -12.46 -116.63 -12.02
C MET A 81 -13.34 -117.88 -11.83
N GLN A 82 -13.63 -118.28 -10.59
CA GLN A 82 -14.42 -119.48 -10.25
C GLN A 82 -15.43 -119.18 -9.13
N PRO A 83 -16.49 -118.41 -9.42
CA PRO A 83 -17.42 -117.91 -8.40
C PRO A 83 -18.15 -119.02 -7.65
N GLU A 84 -18.69 -120.02 -8.35
CA GLU A 84 -19.48 -121.11 -7.73
C GLU A 84 -18.68 -121.92 -6.71
N ALA A 85 -17.37 -122.13 -6.96
CA ALA A 85 -16.50 -122.91 -6.09
C ALA A 85 -15.99 -122.12 -4.86
N ASN A 86 -16.00 -120.79 -4.91
CA ASN A 86 -15.38 -119.92 -3.91
C ASN A 86 -16.35 -119.02 -3.15
N ILE A 87 -17.66 -119.05 -3.47
CA ILE A 87 -18.67 -118.16 -2.88
C ILE A 87 -18.70 -118.18 -1.34
N SER A 88 -18.57 -119.37 -0.71
CA SER A 88 -18.56 -119.48 0.76
C SER A 88 -17.31 -118.85 1.37
N LYS A 89 -16.14 -119.04 0.74
CA LYS A 89 -14.87 -118.43 1.20
C LYS A 89 -14.87 -116.92 0.99
N LEU A 90 -15.44 -116.45 -0.12
CA LEU A 90 -15.64 -115.04 -0.40
C LEU A 90 -16.54 -114.37 0.64
N LYS A 91 -17.63 -115.04 1.03
CA LYS A 91 -18.54 -114.57 2.09
C LYS A 91 -17.82 -114.41 3.42
N ASP A 92 -17.06 -115.40 3.86
CA ASP A 92 -16.29 -115.33 5.11
C ASP A 92 -15.20 -114.25 5.03
N PHE A 93 -14.51 -114.14 3.89
CA PHE A 93 -13.50 -113.11 3.67
C PHE A 93 -14.09 -111.70 3.73
N MET A 94 -15.17 -111.45 3.01
CA MET A 94 -15.84 -110.14 2.96
C MET A 94 -16.56 -109.77 4.26
N ALA A 95 -16.84 -110.74 5.13
CA ALA A 95 -17.42 -110.45 6.44
C ALA A 95 -16.46 -109.64 7.32
N ASP A 96 -15.15 -109.78 7.14
CA ASP A 96 -14.11 -109.15 7.97
C ASP A 96 -13.38 -107.98 7.29
N ILE A 97 -13.64 -107.72 6.01
CA ILE A 97 -13.05 -106.58 5.33
C ILE A 97 -13.59 -105.28 5.92
N THR A 98 -12.67 -104.39 6.25
CA THR A 98 -12.96 -103.01 6.64
C THR A 98 -12.10 -102.07 5.80
N LEU A 99 -12.55 -100.83 5.69
CA LEU A 99 -11.79 -99.75 5.08
C LEU A 99 -11.52 -98.73 6.18
N LEU A 100 -10.27 -98.69 6.66
CA LEU A 100 -9.86 -97.82 7.78
C LEU A 100 -10.70 -98.04 9.06
N GLY A 101 -11.07 -99.29 9.36
CA GLY A 101 -11.80 -99.67 10.58
C GLY A 101 -13.33 -99.67 10.45
N GLU A 102 -13.87 -99.09 9.37
CA GLU A 102 -15.31 -99.06 9.11
C GLU A 102 -15.73 -100.10 8.05
N ARG A 103 -16.96 -100.61 8.19
CA ARG A 103 -17.55 -101.55 7.23
C ARG A 103 -18.45 -100.81 6.25
N TYR A 104 -18.07 -100.83 4.98
CA TYR A 104 -18.85 -100.26 3.88
C TYR A 104 -19.45 -101.36 3.00
N GLN A 105 -20.47 -101.02 2.22
CA GLN A 105 -21.01 -101.94 1.23
C GLN A 105 -19.96 -102.14 0.13
N GLN A 106 -19.51 -103.39 -0.01
CA GLN A 106 -18.54 -103.80 -1.00
C GLN A 106 -19.14 -104.90 -1.86
N THR A 107 -18.88 -104.86 -3.15
CA THR A 107 -19.50 -105.74 -4.14
C THR A 107 -18.43 -106.25 -5.10
N LEU A 108 -18.35 -107.57 -5.24
CA LEU A 108 -17.54 -108.22 -6.26
C LEU A 108 -18.39 -108.48 -7.50
N LEU A 109 -17.87 -108.08 -8.67
CA LEU A 109 -18.46 -108.31 -9.98
C LEU A 109 -17.55 -109.21 -10.82
N ASP A 110 -18.13 -109.96 -11.75
CA ASP A 110 -17.37 -110.72 -12.76
C ASP A 110 -16.84 -109.80 -13.89
N PHE A 111 -16.15 -110.37 -14.87
CA PHE A 111 -15.58 -109.66 -16.01
C PHE A 111 -16.62 -108.99 -16.93
N GLU A 112 -17.89 -109.42 -16.89
CA GLU A 112 -18.99 -108.81 -17.63
C GLU A 112 -19.77 -107.76 -16.80
N GLY A 113 -19.37 -107.57 -15.54
CA GLY A 113 -20.04 -106.69 -14.60
C GLY A 113 -21.26 -107.30 -13.90
N ASN A 114 -21.48 -108.62 -14.01
CA ASN A 114 -22.56 -109.29 -13.28
C ASN A 114 -22.19 -109.43 -11.79
N HIS A 115 -23.20 -109.37 -10.94
CA HIS A 115 -23.04 -109.48 -9.50
C HIS A 115 -22.62 -110.89 -9.08
N LEU A 116 -21.50 -111.00 -8.34
CA LEU A 116 -21.07 -112.24 -7.72
C LEU A 116 -21.47 -112.30 -6.24
N TYR A 117 -21.09 -111.27 -5.47
CA TYR A 117 -21.41 -111.19 -4.04
C TYR A 117 -21.32 -109.75 -3.51
N SER A 118 -22.13 -109.43 -2.49
CA SER A 118 -22.12 -108.14 -1.78
C SER A 118 -22.01 -108.35 -0.27
N SER A 119 -21.20 -107.56 0.42
CA SER A 119 -20.99 -107.64 1.87
C SER A 119 -22.26 -107.29 2.68
N ILE A 120 -23.16 -106.51 2.08
CA ILE A 120 -24.44 -106.12 2.66
C ILE A 120 -25.56 -106.60 1.75
N ASN A 121 -26.56 -107.26 2.33
CA ASN A 121 -27.67 -107.92 1.64
C ASN A 121 -28.86 -106.96 1.35
N SER A 122 -28.55 -105.68 1.10
CA SER A 122 -29.49 -104.64 0.66
C SER A 122 -29.55 -104.59 -0.86
N ASP A 123 -30.52 -103.89 -1.45
CA ASP A 123 -30.65 -103.68 -2.90
C ASP A 123 -29.29 -103.38 -3.55
N VAL A 124 -28.72 -104.38 -4.22
CA VAL A 124 -27.43 -104.24 -4.89
C VAL A 124 -27.69 -103.48 -6.19
N PRO A 125 -26.99 -102.37 -6.45
CA PRO A 125 -27.16 -101.64 -7.69
C PRO A 125 -26.84 -102.52 -8.90
N ASP A 126 -27.62 -102.39 -9.97
CA ASP A 126 -27.21 -102.92 -11.26
C ASP A 126 -26.08 -102.04 -11.81
N TYR A 127 -24.85 -102.53 -11.67
CA TYR A 127 -23.66 -101.82 -12.13
C TYR A 127 -23.42 -101.99 -13.63
N LYS A 128 -24.00 -103.01 -14.28
CA LYS A 128 -23.81 -103.30 -15.72
C LYS A 128 -24.34 -102.18 -16.61
N VAL A 129 -25.39 -101.50 -16.16
CA VAL A 129 -25.98 -100.34 -16.86
C VAL A 129 -25.24 -99.02 -16.59
N LYS A 130 -24.21 -99.02 -15.75
CA LYS A 130 -23.49 -97.80 -15.38
C LYS A 130 -22.40 -97.45 -16.40
N PRO A 131 -22.39 -96.22 -16.95
CA PRO A 131 -21.41 -95.81 -17.97
C PRO A 131 -19.95 -95.97 -17.54
N TRP A 132 -19.65 -95.75 -16.26
CA TRP A 132 -18.30 -95.85 -15.74
C TRP A 132 -17.75 -97.28 -15.73
N LEU A 133 -18.60 -98.30 -15.56
CA LEU A 133 -18.16 -99.68 -15.58
C LEU A 133 -17.75 -100.10 -17.00
N ASN A 134 -18.49 -99.63 -18.01
CA ASN A 134 -18.10 -99.81 -19.41
C ASN A 134 -16.75 -99.15 -19.72
N ASN A 135 -16.46 -97.99 -19.13
CA ASN A 135 -15.15 -97.36 -19.29
C ASN A 135 -14.04 -98.20 -18.66
N LEU A 136 -14.24 -98.76 -17.45
CA LEU A 136 -13.26 -99.68 -16.85
C LEU A 136 -13.03 -100.95 -17.70
N ILE A 137 -14.08 -101.47 -18.35
CA ILE A 137 -14.00 -102.64 -19.24
C ILE A 137 -13.27 -102.29 -20.55
N LEU A 138 -13.58 -101.14 -21.17
CA LEU A 138 -13.16 -100.79 -22.53
C LEU A 138 -11.87 -99.97 -22.60
N GLN A 139 -11.60 -99.13 -21.60
CA GLN A 139 -10.51 -98.14 -21.60
C GLN A 139 -9.28 -98.59 -20.80
N ASP A 140 -9.29 -99.82 -20.27
CA ASP A 140 -8.20 -100.41 -19.50
C ASP A 140 -7.77 -99.55 -18.28
N GLU A 141 -8.72 -98.82 -17.68
CA GLU A 141 -8.48 -98.05 -16.46
C GLU A 141 -8.34 -98.96 -15.24
N ASP A 142 -7.47 -98.61 -14.29
CA ASP A 142 -7.26 -99.43 -13.09
C ASP A 142 -8.36 -99.25 -12.04
N ASN A 143 -8.96 -98.06 -12.01
CA ASN A 143 -9.96 -97.70 -11.02
C ASN A 143 -10.96 -96.64 -11.52
N TYR A 144 -12.09 -96.56 -10.84
CA TYR A 144 -13.08 -95.50 -10.97
C TYR A 144 -13.37 -94.87 -9.62
N LEU A 145 -13.54 -93.55 -9.60
CA LEU A 145 -14.01 -92.79 -8.45
C LEU A 145 -15.01 -91.74 -8.94
N GLY A 146 -16.24 -91.79 -8.43
CA GLY A 146 -17.29 -90.86 -8.80
C GLY A 146 -18.44 -90.82 -7.81
N VAL A 147 -19.52 -90.14 -8.18
CA VAL A 147 -20.74 -90.03 -7.37
C VAL A 147 -21.92 -90.66 -8.10
N GLU A 148 -22.64 -91.55 -7.43
CA GLU A 148 -23.86 -92.16 -7.97
C GLU A 148 -25.04 -91.96 -7.02
N GLN A 149 -26.24 -91.91 -7.61
CA GLN A 149 -27.48 -91.88 -6.85
C GLN A 149 -28.08 -93.29 -6.80
N LEU A 150 -28.30 -93.78 -5.59
CA LEU A 150 -28.87 -95.10 -5.28
C LEU A 150 -30.01 -94.91 -4.27
N ASN A 151 -31.20 -95.40 -4.59
CA ASN A 151 -32.40 -95.30 -3.73
C ASN A 151 -32.68 -93.88 -3.19
N GLY A 152 -32.45 -92.87 -4.03
CA GLY A 152 -32.66 -91.46 -3.68
C GLY A 152 -31.51 -90.81 -2.90
N GLN A 153 -30.55 -91.60 -2.39
CA GLN A 153 -29.36 -91.11 -1.69
C GLN A 153 -28.15 -91.11 -2.62
N TYR A 154 -27.18 -90.23 -2.35
CA TYR A 154 -25.95 -90.17 -3.12
C TYR A 154 -24.83 -90.89 -2.36
N PHE A 155 -23.96 -91.57 -3.10
CA PHE A 155 -22.80 -92.30 -2.59
C PHE A 155 -21.56 -91.96 -3.42
N TRP A 156 -20.41 -91.91 -2.75
CA TRP A 156 -19.13 -92.05 -3.40
C TRP A 156 -18.97 -93.51 -3.84
N VAL A 157 -18.73 -93.72 -5.13
CA VAL A 157 -18.49 -95.04 -5.71
C VAL A 157 -17.02 -95.14 -6.04
N MET A 158 -16.35 -96.12 -5.47
CA MET A 158 -14.97 -96.49 -5.79
C MET A 158 -14.94 -97.90 -6.34
N ALA A 159 -14.40 -98.09 -7.54
CA ALA A 159 -14.29 -99.42 -8.15
C ALA A 159 -12.84 -99.71 -8.59
N MET A 160 -12.33 -100.89 -8.28
CA MET A 160 -11.01 -101.36 -8.73
C MET A 160 -11.18 -102.49 -9.75
N THR A 161 -10.28 -102.55 -10.73
CA THR A 161 -10.17 -103.70 -11.63
C THR A 161 -9.36 -104.82 -10.97
N ILE A 162 -9.85 -106.06 -11.06
CA ILE A 162 -9.12 -107.27 -10.65
C ILE A 162 -8.53 -107.87 -11.92
N ARG A 163 -7.21 -107.99 -11.96
CA ARG A 163 -6.50 -108.41 -13.18
C ARG A 163 -5.68 -109.68 -12.95
N TYR A 164 -5.63 -110.52 -13.98
CA TYR A 164 -4.71 -111.65 -14.07
C TYR A 164 -4.11 -111.72 -15.47
N ASN A 165 -2.78 -111.83 -15.56
CA ASN A 165 -2.05 -111.85 -16.83
C ASN A 165 -2.49 -110.74 -17.82
N LYS A 166 -2.74 -109.51 -17.29
CA LYS A 166 -3.21 -108.33 -18.04
C LYS A 166 -4.64 -108.41 -18.59
N SER A 167 -5.42 -109.43 -18.22
CA SER A 167 -6.86 -109.51 -18.51
C SER A 167 -7.65 -109.11 -17.27
N THR A 168 -8.76 -108.41 -17.46
CA THR A 168 -9.69 -108.05 -16.39
C THR A 168 -10.59 -109.24 -16.09
N GLU A 169 -10.52 -109.75 -14.87
CA GLU A 169 -11.27 -110.93 -14.42
C GLU A 169 -12.50 -110.55 -13.58
N GLY A 170 -12.53 -109.32 -13.05
CA GLY A 170 -13.66 -108.83 -12.27
C GLY A 170 -13.44 -107.41 -11.73
N PHE A 171 -14.40 -106.93 -10.96
CA PHE A 171 -14.38 -105.59 -10.37
C PHE A 171 -14.72 -105.59 -8.90
N TRP A 172 -14.00 -104.79 -8.12
CA TRP A 172 -14.24 -104.59 -6.70
C TRP A 172 -14.82 -103.20 -6.43
N VAL A 173 -16.12 -103.13 -6.16
CA VAL A 173 -16.86 -101.88 -6.00
C VAL A 173 -17.16 -101.62 -4.53
N THR A 174 -16.94 -100.40 -4.05
CA THR A 174 -17.25 -99.96 -2.69
C THR A 174 -18.13 -98.71 -2.75
N LEU A 175 -19.20 -98.70 -1.95
CA LEU A 175 -20.11 -97.56 -1.80
C LEU A 175 -19.89 -96.88 -0.44
N LEU A 176 -19.55 -95.60 -0.46
CA LEU A 176 -19.37 -94.80 0.75
C LEU A 176 -20.44 -93.71 0.78
N PRO A 177 -21.15 -93.53 1.92
CA PRO A 177 -22.07 -92.40 2.06
C PRO A 177 -21.37 -91.06 1.78
N ILE A 178 -22.06 -90.12 1.13
CA ILE A 178 -21.43 -88.84 0.76
C ILE A 178 -20.91 -88.06 1.97
N LYS A 179 -21.58 -88.19 3.13
CA LYS A 179 -21.20 -87.56 4.40
C LYS A 179 -19.82 -87.98 4.93
N GLU A 180 -19.29 -89.13 4.50
CA GLU A 180 -18.01 -89.67 5.01
C GLU A 180 -16.82 -88.78 4.68
N ILE A 181 -16.91 -87.98 3.61
CA ILE A 181 -15.83 -87.05 3.22
C ILE A 181 -15.56 -86.00 4.31
N ASP A 182 -16.53 -85.77 5.21
CA ASP A 182 -16.42 -84.88 6.37
C ASP A 182 -15.87 -85.59 7.62
N GLU A 183 -15.67 -86.91 7.60
CA GLU A 183 -15.13 -87.69 8.75
C GLU A 183 -13.63 -87.50 8.99
N THR A 184 -12.94 -86.73 8.15
CA THR A 184 -11.74 -86.06 8.63
C THR A 184 -12.16 -85.20 9.81
N LYS A 185 -11.75 -85.51 11.05
CA LYS A 185 -12.04 -84.79 12.30
C LYS A 185 -11.75 -83.27 12.22
N HIS A 186 -12.44 -82.54 11.38
CA HIS A 186 -12.59 -81.10 11.44
C HIS A 186 -13.64 -80.96 12.53
N SER A 187 -13.18 -80.66 13.73
CA SER A 187 -14.08 -80.36 14.84
C SER A 187 -15.13 -79.37 14.34
N LYS A 188 -16.36 -79.45 14.87
CA LYS A 188 -17.39 -78.42 14.62
C LYS A 188 -16.88 -76.98 14.82
N GLU A 189 -15.76 -76.80 15.52
CA GLU A 189 -15.03 -75.55 15.72
C GLU A 189 -14.30 -75.03 14.46
N GLN A 190 -13.82 -75.88 13.56
CA GLN A 190 -13.13 -75.48 12.31
C GLN A 190 -14.08 -74.95 11.22
N LEU A 191 -15.38 -75.30 11.28
CA LEU A 191 -16.41 -74.82 10.35
C LEU A 191 -17.15 -73.56 10.86
N ASN A 192 -16.69 -72.94 11.97
CA ASN A 192 -17.26 -71.68 12.43
C ASN A 192 -16.96 -70.56 11.42
N GLY A 193 -18.00 -70.11 10.71
CA GLY A 193 -17.88 -69.11 9.64
C GLY A 193 -17.55 -69.68 8.25
N LEU A 194 -17.63 -71.01 8.06
CA LEU A 194 -17.48 -71.68 6.76
C LEU A 194 -18.64 -72.65 6.50
N MET A 195 -19.28 -72.49 5.34
CA MET A 195 -20.29 -73.39 4.79
C MET A 195 -19.71 -74.08 3.55
N ILE A 196 -19.81 -75.41 3.48
CA ILE A 196 -19.36 -76.18 2.32
C ILE A 196 -20.56 -76.89 1.71
N GLU A 197 -20.80 -76.66 0.43
CA GLU A 197 -21.86 -77.29 -0.33
C GLU A 197 -21.24 -78.20 -1.40
N VAL A 198 -21.68 -79.46 -1.45
CA VAL A 198 -21.25 -80.41 -2.48
C VAL A 198 -22.36 -80.55 -3.49
N HIS A 199 -22.07 -80.21 -4.74
CA HIS A 199 -22.99 -80.29 -5.86
C HIS A 199 -22.53 -81.39 -6.82
N HIS A 200 -23.47 -82.15 -7.38
CA HIS A 200 -23.21 -83.06 -8.49
C HIS A 200 -24.19 -82.72 -9.61
N LYS A 201 -23.66 -82.44 -10.80
CA LYS A 201 -24.45 -81.95 -11.95
C LYS A 201 -25.38 -80.79 -11.54
N GLU A 202 -24.80 -79.79 -10.87
CA GLU A 202 -25.44 -78.58 -10.33
C GLU A 202 -26.44 -78.78 -9.18
N LYS A 203 -26.85 -80.00 -8.87
CA LYS A 203 -27.76 -80.29 -7.75
C LYS A 203 -26.99 -80.42 -6.44
N LEU A 204 -27.45 -79.70 -5.41
CA LEU A 204 -26.93 -79.83 -4.04
C LEU A 204 -27.20 -81.25 -3.51
N ILE A 205 -26.14 -81.94 -3.12
CA ILE A 205 -26.21 -83.27 -2.52
C ILE A 205 -26.14 -83.19 -1.00
N ILE A 206 -25.16 -82.46 -0.48
CA ILE A 206 -24.91 -82.33 0.95
C ILE A 206 -24.36 -80.94 1.27
N ARG A 207 -24.61 -80.49 2.50
CA ARG A 207 -24.06 -79.26 3.06
C ARG A 207 -23.41 -79.59 4.40
N PHE A 208 -22.23 -79.00 4.61
CA PHE A 208 -21.51 -78.99 5.88
C PHE A 208 -21.48 -77.56 6.44
N GLY A 209 -21.54 -77.42 7.77
CA GLY A 209 -21.57 -76.13 8.46
C GLY A 209 -22.96 -75.49 8.57
N GLN A 210 -23.01 -74.29 9.18
CA GLN A 210 -24.24 -73.48 9.28
C GLN A 210 -24.56 -72.81 7.94
N HIS A 211 -25.81 -72.39 7.75
CA HIS A 211 -26.16 -71.61 6.58
C HIS A 211 -25.55 -70.21 6.68
N LEU A 212 -24.75 -69.84 5.69
CA LEU A 212 -24.06 -68.57 5.62
C LEU A 212 -24.36 -67.87 4.30
N GLU A 213 -24.51 -66.56 4.35
CA GLU A 213 -24.53 -65.68 3.19
C GLU A 213 -23.23 -64.89 3.16
N GLY A 214 -22.47 -65.00 2.07
CA GLY A 214 -21.18 -64.34 1.97
C GLY A 214 -20.45 -64.65 0.67
N GLN A 215 -19.15 -64.38 0.64
CA GLN A 215 -18.34 -64.71 -0.53
C GLN A 215 -18.26 -66.22 -0.71
N SER A 216 -18.54 -66.68 -1.93
CA SER A 216 -18.49 -68.10 -2.28
C SER A 216 -17.40 -68.39 -3.32
N TYR A 217 -16.73 -69.52 -3.14
CA TYR A 217 -15.68 -70.01 -4.02
C TYR A 217 -16.04 -71.43 -4.46
N VAL A 218 -16.10 -71.67 -5.77
CA VAL A 218 -16.49 -72.96 -6.34
C VAL A 218 -15.29 -73.65 -6.95
N ILE A 219 -15.05 -74.89 -6.56
CA ILE A 219 -14.02 -75.77 -7.11
C ILE A 219 -14.69 -76.95 -7.77
N ASN A 220 -14.45 -77.10 -9.08
CA ASN A 220 -15.02 -78.17 -9.88
C ASN A 220 -14.02 -79.32 -10.02
N TRP A 221 -14.38 -80.49 -9.50
CA TRP A 221 -13.69 -81.75 -9.75
C TRP A 221 -14.32 -82.42 -10.96
N GLN A 222 -13.84 -82.02 -12.15
CA GLN A 222 -14.41 -82.44 -13.42
C GLN A 222 -14.45 -83.97 -13.59
N HIS A 223 -13.42 -84.69 -13.15
CA HIS A 223 -13.34 -86.15 -13.24
C HIS A 223 -14.43 -86.90 -12.46
N MET A 224 -14.96 -86.31 -11.37
CA MET A 224 -16.05 -86.91 -10.59
C MET A 224 -17.42 -86.27 -10.86
N SER A 225 -17.50 -85.27 -11.75
CA SER A 225 -18.70 -84.43 -11.93
C SER A 225 -19.20 -83.74 -10.64
N VAL A 226 -18.30 -83.49 -9.69
CA VAL A 226 -18.60 -82.85 -8.39
C VAL A 226 -18.07 -81.42 -8.36
N ALA A 227 -18.82 -80.52 -7.74
CA ALA A 227 -18.39 -79.16 -7.43
C ALA A 227 -18.51 -78.91 -5.92
N PHE A 228 -17.44 -78.40 -5.33
CA PHE A 228 -17.42 -77.95 -3.93
C PHE A 228 -17.56 -76.44 -3.90
N LYS A 229 -18.59 -75.93 -3.24
CA LYS A 229 -18.82 -74.50 -3.04
C LYS A 229 -18.59 -74.15 -1.58
N PHE A 230 -17.56 -73.35 -1.33
CA PHE A 230 -17.16 -72.85 -0.01
C PHE A 230 -17.71 -71.44 0.17
N THR A 231 -18.47 -71.18 1.22
CA THR A 231 -19.05 -69.86 1.53
C THR A 231 -18.60 -69.39 2.91
N PHE A 232 -18.02 -68.20 3.00
CA PHE A 232 -17.44 -67.66 4.24
C PHE A 232 -18.30 -66.54 4.83
N ASP A 233 -18.40 -66.47 6.16
CA ASP A 233 -19.09 -65.39 6.87
C ASP A 233 -18.29 -64.08 6.83
N ASN A 234 -18.88 -63.04 6.24
CA ASN A 234 -18.27 -61.71 6.12
C ASN A 234 -18.70 -60.73 7.24
N SER A 235 -19.65 -61.12 8.10
CA SER A 235 -20.31 -60.19 9.03
C SER A 235 -19.42 -59.71 10.16
N VAL A 236 -18.68 -60.61 10.80
CA VAL A 236 -17.74 -60.30 11.90
C VAL A 236 -16.57 -59.45 11.39
N MET A 237 -16.13 -59.68 10.15
CA MET A 237 -14.95 -59.06 9.56
C MET A 237 -15.18 -57.61 9.11
N ASN A 238 -16.36 -57.31 8.55
CA ASN A 238 -16.71 -55.95 8.18
C ASN A 238 -16.63 -54.99 9.38
N GLN A 239 -16.97 -55.46 10.58
CA GLN A 239 -16.90 -54.66 11.79
C GLN A 239 -15.45 -54.29 12.16
N GLU A 240 -14.50 -55.20 12.00
CA GLU A 240 -13.08 -54.92 12.25
C GLU A 240 -12.54 -53.87 11.27
N LEU A 241 -12.85 -54.04 9.97
CA LEU A 241 -12.56 -53.10 8.89
C LEU A 241 -13.10 -51.69 9.18
N TYR A 242 -14.39 -51.59 9.53
CA TYR A 242 -15.01 -50.32 9.90
C TYR A 242 -14.35 -49.69 11.13
N SER A 243 -13.99 -50.51 12.13
CA SER A 243 -13.31 -50.01 13.33
C SER A 243 -11.90 -49.47 13.02
N ALA A 244 -11.15 -50.14 12.14
CA ALA A 244 -9.84 -49.71 11.71
C ALA A 244 -9.93 -48.41 10.91
N ALA A 245 -10.83 -48.36 9.92
CA ALA A 245 -11.07 -47.17 9.11
C ALA A 245 -11.45 -45.94 9.96
N LEU A 246 -12.32 -46.11 10.97
CA LEU A 246 -12.71 -45.04 11.89
C LEU A 246 -11.52 -44.54 12.73
N LYS A 247 -10.72 -45.45 13.30
CA LYS A 247 -9.52 -45.09 14.07
C LYS A 247 -8.53 -44.28 13.23
N PHE A 248 -8.18 -44.76 12.03
CA PHE A 248 -7.26 -44.03 11.14
C PHE A 248 -7.82 -42.67 10.72
N SER A 249 -9.11 -42.59 10.36
CA SER A 249 -9.75 -41.33 9.99
C SER A 249 -9.69 -40.32 11.13
N SER A 250 -9.93 -40.76 12.37
CA SER A 250 -9.84 -39.89 13.56
C SER A 250 -8.42 -39.36 13.81
N LEU A 251 -7.39 -40.20 13.62
CA LEU A 251 -5.98 -39.81 13.77
C LEU A 251 -5.56 -38.80 12.70
N ILE A 252 -6.00 -39.00 11.46
CA ILE A 252 -5.75 -38.07 10.36
C ILE A 252 -6.35 -36.71 10.71
N ILE A 253 -7.63 -36.65 11.09
CA ILE A 253 -8.32 -35.41 11.49
C ILE A 253 -7.57 -34.71 12.62
N LEU A 254 -7.15 -35.44 13.66
CA LEU A 254 -6.39 -34.88 14.77
C LEU A 254 -5.04 -34.29 14.33
N ALA A 255 -4.29 -35.01 13.49
CA ALA A 255 -3.01 -34.55 12.95
C ALA A 255 -3.18 -33.26 12.12
N LEU A 256 -4.26 -33.15 11.35
CA LEU A 256 -4.56 -31.98 10.54
C LEU A 256 -4.94 -30.76 11.37
N ILE A 257 -5.72 -30.95 12.44
CA ILE A 257 -6.04 -29.88 13.39
C ILE A 257 -4.75 -29.35 14.02
N LEU A 258 -3.86 -30.26 14.45
CA LEU A 258 -2.56 -29.91 15.03
C LEU A 258 -1.68 -29.14 14.02
N ILE A 259 -1.51 -29.66 12.80
CA ILE A 259 -0.72 -29.03 11.75
C ILE A 259 -1.29 -27.66 11.38
N SER A 260 -2.61 -27.54 11.23
CA SER A 260 -3.28 -26.27 10.90
C SER A 260 -3.11 -25.23 12.01
N THR A 261 -3.19 -25.66 13.27
CA THR A 261 -3.01 -24.78 14.43
C THR A 261 -1.57 -24.28 14.51
N LEU A 262 -0.59 -25.18 14.32
CA LEU A 262 0.83 -24.83 14.22
C LEU A 262 1.08 -23.88 13.05
N ALA A 263 0.60 -24.21 11.85
CA ALA A 263 0.74 -23.38 10.67
C ALA A 263 0.14 -21.98 10.86
N TYR A 264 -1.04 -21.87 11.49
CA TYR A 264 -1.65 -20.59 11.84
C TYR A 264 -0.77 -19.81 12.83
N PHE A 265 -0.30 -20.44 13.90
CA PHE A 265 0.53 -19.77 14.91
C PHE A 265 1.85 -19.26 14.33
N TYR A 266 2.54 -20.08 13.54
CA TYR A 266 3.78 -19.70 12.85
C TYR A 266 3.52 -18.62 11.79
N GLY A 267 2.49 -18.80 10.97
CA GLY A 267 2.08 -17.83 9.95
C GLY A 267 1.74 -16.47 10.56
N TYR A 268 0.98 -16.47 11.66
CA TYR A 268 0.63 -15.26 12.38
C TYR A 268 1.87 -14.56 12.96
N ARG A 269 2.72 -15.33 13.66
CA ARG A 269 3.92 -14.79 14.32
C ARG A 269 4.93 -14.22 13.34
N TYR A 270 5.16 -14.87 12.21
CA TYR A 270 6.26 -14.53 11.30
C TYR A 270 5.83 -13.72 10.06
N PHE A 271 4.56 -13.75 9.64
CA PHE A 271 4.08 -12.97 8.49
C PHE A 271 3.09 -11.87 8.89
N VAL A 272 2.00 -12.25 9.57
CA VAL A 272 0.87 -11.34 9.82
C VAL A 272 1.25 -10.22 10.78
N LYS A 273 1.83 -10.56 11.94
CA LYS A 273 2.16 -9.56 12.97
C LYS A 273 3.19 -8.52 12.47
N PRO A 274 4.29 -8.90 11.78
CA PRO A 274 5.19 -7.91 11.18
C PRO A 274 4.50 -7.00 10.16
N LEU A 275 3.67 -7.55 9.27
CA LEU A 275 2.95 -6.72 8.28
C LEU A 275 1.99 -5.72 8.94
N LEU A 276 1.30 -6.13 10.02
CA LEU A 276 0.45 -5.23 10.81
C LEU A 276 1.25 -4.10 11.46
N LEU A 277 2.42 -4.40 12.05
CA LEU A 277 3.30 -3.39 12.64
C LEU A 277 3.80 -2.39 11.58
N LEU A 278 4.18 -2.86 10.40
CA LEU A 278 4.58 -2.00 9.30
C LEU A 278 3.43 -1.12 8.81
N SER A 279 2.22 -1.69 8.68
CA SER A 279 1.01 -0.95 8.31
C SER A 279 0.64 0.11 9.34
N GLN A 280 0.84 -0.16 10.62
CA GLN A 280 0.59 0.81 11.68
C GLN A 280 1.64 1.93 11.64
N ALA A 281 2.93 1.58 11.54
CA ALA A 281 4.01 2.56 11.49
C ALA A 281 3.94 3.46 10.25
N THR A 282 3.51 2.92 9.11
CA THR A 282 3.23 3.73 7.90
C THR A 282 2.05 4.68 8.12
N GLY A 283 0.97 4.24 8.76
CA GLY A 283 -0.17 5.09 9.09
C GLY A 283 0.15 6.17 10.14
N GLU A 284 1.03 5.89 11.10
CA GLU A 284 1.52 6.88 12.06
C GLU A 284 2.42 7.93 11.38
N LEU A 285 3.29 7.50 10.46
CA LEU A 285 4.12 8.41 9.67
C LEU A 285 3.27 9.37 8.81
N ASP A 286 2.20 8.87 8.19
CA ASP A 286 1.27 9.68 7.39
C ASP A 286 0.56 10.77 8.21
N LYS A 287 0.29 10.49 9.49
CA LYS A 287 -0.30 11.45 10.43
C LYS A 287 0.69 12.48 10.99
N GLY A 288 1.97 12.41 10.61
CA GLY A 288 3.03 13.28 11.14
C GLY A 288 3.44 12.95 12.58
N SER A 289 3.20 11.72 13.03
CA SER A 289 3.61 11.24 14.36
C SER A 289 5.13 11.14 14.48
N GLU A 290 5.66 11.09 15.71
CA GLU A 290 7.08 10.85 15.94
C GLU A 290 7.58 9.55 15.29
N TYR A 291 8.85 9.57 14.89
CA TYR A 291 9.55 8.43 14.31
C TYR A 291 9.54 7.23 15.27
N THR A 292 8.80 6.18 14.91
CA THR A 292 8.84 4.88 15.62
C THR A 292 9.76 3.92 14.86
N LYS A 293 10.90 3.58 15.46
CA LYS A 293 11.82 2.59 14.88
C LYS A 293 11.21 1.20 14.98
N LEU A 294 11.03 0.54 13.83
CA LEU A 294 10.61 -0.87 13.80
C LEU A 294 11.78 -1.80 14.16
N GLN A 295 11.47 -2.94 14.79
CA GLN A 295 12.44 -3.94 15.22
C GLN A 295 13.16 -4.57 14.01
N GLU A 296 14.48 -4.69 14.12
CA GLU A 296 15.36 -5.32 13.12
C GLU A 296 15.70 -6.76 13.53
N ASN A 297 16.21 -7.57 12.59
CA ASN A 297 16.47 -9.01 12.70
C ASN A 297 15.20 -9.88 12.72
N LEU A 298 14.29 -9.62 11.79
CA LEU A 298 13.16 -10.52 11.54
C LEU A 298 13.64 -11.86 10.95
N ARG A 299 12.94 -12.95 11.28
CA ARG A 299 13.27 -14.31 10.81
C ARG A 299 13.16 -14.46 9.28
N ILE A 300 12.29 -13.65 8.65
CA ILE A 300 12.07 -13.64 7.22
C ILE A 300 12.90 -12.49 6.63
N LYS A 301 13.86 -12.85 5.76
CA LYS A 301 14.84 -11.92 5.20
C LYS A 301 14.19 -10.76 4.44
N GLU A 302 13.16 -11.04 3.64
CA GLU A 302 12.46 -10.04 2.82
C GLU A 302 11.72 -9.01 3.69
N LEU A 303 11.09 -9.46 4.77
CA LEU A 303 10.43 -8.58 5.73
C LEU A 303 11.44 -7.77 6.55
N ASP A 304 12.56 -8.39 6.92
CA ASP A 304 13.66 -7.69 7.60
C ASP A 304 14.22 -6.56 6.72
N GLU A 305 14.53 -6.86 5.47
CA GLU A 305 15.03 -5.87 4.51
C GLU A 305 14.02 -4.73 4.30
N LEU A 306 12.72 -5.05 4.26
CA LEU A 306 11.66 -4.04 4.15
C LEU A 306 11.60 -3.14 5.39
N PHE A 307 11.73 -3.70 6.59
CA PHE A 307 11.77 -2.95 7.85
C PHE A 307 13.00 -2.04 7.93
N VAL A 308 14.17 -2.54 7.51
CA VAL A 308 15.40 -1.75 7.42
C VAL A 308 15.23 -0.59 6.44
N LYS A 309 14.70 -0.84 5.23
CA LYS A 309 14.43 0.19 4.22
C LYS A 309 13.41 1.22 4.73
N PHE A 310 12.35 0.77 5.41
CA PHE A 310 11.36 1.66 6.01
C PHE A 310 12.02 2.56 7.07
N ASN A 311 12.77 2.00 8.03
CA ASN A 311 13.48 2.76 9.05
C ASN A 311 14.43 3.82 8.43
N GLN A 312 15.18 3.44 7.39
CA GLN A 312 16.06 4.36 6.65
C GLN A 312 15.29 5.50 5.99
N MET A 313 14.17 5.18 5.31
CA MET A 313 13.31 6.16 4.66
C MET A 313 12.74 7.14 5.68
N THR A 314 12.15 6.64 6.78
CA THR A 314 11.52 7.47 7.81
C THR A 314 12.55 8.41 8.46
N LYS A 315 13.76 7.92 8.73
CA LYS A 315 14.87 8.75 9.22
C LYS A 315 15.26 9.85 8.22
N LYS A 316 15.25 9.55 6.92
CA LYS A 316 15.56 10.52 5.86
C LYS A 316 14.47 11.59 5.71
N VAL A 317 13.19 11.20 5.81
CA VAL A 317 12.05 12.12 5.81
C VAL A 317 12.14 13.08 6.98
N HIS A 318 12.30 12.56 8.20
CA HIS A 318 12.40 13.38 9.40
C HIS A 318 13.57 14.40 9.33
N ARG A 319 14.74 13.97 8.84
CA ARG A 319 15.89 14.87 8.60
C ARG A 319 15.59 15.97 7.58
N ARG A 320 14.85 15.64 6.51
CA ARG A 320 14.46 16.63 5.48
C ARG A 320 13.48 17.65 6.04
N GLU A 321 12.49 17.22 6.82
CA GLU A 321 11.54 18.14 7.48
C GLU A 321 12.25 19.08 8.45
N GLN A 322 13.14 18.57 9.29
CA GLN A 322 13.94 19.41 10.19
C GLN A 322 14.82 20.41 9.43
N ALA A 323 15.48 19.96 8.36
CA ALA A 323 16.29 20.82 7.50
C ALA A 323 15.44 21.89 6.82
N LEU A 324 14.25 21.54 6.33
CA LEU A 324 13.31 22.45 5.68
C LEU A 324 12.81 23.50 6.67
N LYS A 325 12.40 23.10 7.88
CA LYS A 325 11.99 24.03 8.95
C LYS A 325 13.12 25.01 9.29
N LYS A 326 14.34 24.52 9.47
CA LYS A 326 15.51 25.37 9.74
C LYS A 326 15.81 26.32 8.57
N SER A 327 15.62 25.89 7.34
CA SER A 327 15.80 26.74 6.15
C SER A 327 14.72 27.81 6.05
N TYR A 328 13.47 27.47 6.36
CA TYR A 328 12.35 28.41 6.43
C TYR A 328 12.61 29.49 7.48
N ASP A 329 13.00 29.11 8.70
CA ASP A 329 13.30 30.06 9.78
C ASP A 329 14.44 31.01 9.40
N LYS A 330 15.48 30.50 8.72
CA LYS A 330 16.59 31.33 8.21
C LYS A 330 16.10 32.30 7.12
N LEU A 331 15.30 31.81 6.18
CA LEU A 331 14.78 32.62 5.08
C LEU A 331 13.87 33.73 5.60
N SER A 332 12.97 33.41 6.54
CA SER A 332 12.09 34.40 7.19
C SER A 332 12.89 35.51 7.84
N LYS A 333 13.91 35.17 8.64
CA LYS A 333 14.78 36.15 9.28
C LYS A 333 15.59 36.98 8.28
N ALA A 334 16.10 36.35 7.23
CA ALA A 334 16.82 37.07 6.18
C ALA A 334 15.91 38.08 5.47
N ASN A 335 14.65 37.70 5.22
CA ASN A 335 13.65 38.58 4.61
C ASN A 335 13.27 39.75 5.53
N GLU A 336 13.06 39.51 6.82
CA GLU A 336 12.81 40.58 7.80
C GLU A 336 13.98 41.58 7.84
N ASN A 337 15.22 41.09 7.88
CA ASN A 337 16.40 41.95 7.85
C ASN A 337 16.53 42.73 6.54
N LEU A 338 16.17 42.12 5.40
CA LEU A 338 16.19 42.78 4.10
C LEU A 338 15.21 43.97 4.08
N ILE A 339 13.97 43.76 4.52
CA ILE A 339 12.93 44.80 4.61
C ILE A 339 13.41 45.97 5.50
N LEU A 340 14.02 45.66 6.64
CA LEU A 340 14.57 46.68 7.54
C LEU A 340 15.70 47.48 6.88
N SER A 341 16.63 46.80 6.19
CA SER A 341 17.75 47.42 5.50
C SER A 341 17.29 48.32 4.34
N GLU A 342 16.30 47.89 3.56
CA GLU A 342 15.71 48.69 2.48
C GLU A 342 15.07 49.98 3.02
N SER A 343 14.31 49.88 4.12
CA SER A 343 13.70 51.04 4.77
C SER A 343 14.74 52.06 5.26
N GLN A 344 15.83 51.57 5.86
CA GLN A 344 16.94 52.42 6.30
C GLN A 344 17.62 53.16 5.13
N LEU A 345 17.81 52.50 3.98
CA LEU A 345 18.40 53.14 2.80
C LEU A 345 17.50 54.27 2.26
N ILE A 346 16.19 54.05 2.19
CA ILE A 346 15.23 55.08 1.75
C ILE A 346 15.25 56.29 2.69
N GLN A 347 15.29 56.06 4.01
CA GLN A 347 15.36 57.14 4.99
C GLN A 347 16.67 57.92 4.90
N SER A 348 17.79 57.22 4.71
CA SER A 348 19.12 57.84 4.54
C SER A 348 19.16 58.77 3.32
N GLU A 349 18.62 58.33 2.18
CA GLU A 349 18.54 59.17 0.98
C GLU A 349 17.71 60.44 1.23
N LYS A 350 16.55 60.32 1.88
CA LYS A 350 15.70 61.47 2.21
C LYS A 350 16.46 62.49 3.07
N LEU A 351 17.22 62.02 4.05
CA LEU A 351 18.04 62.89 4.91
C LEU A 351 19.17 63.55 4.11
N ALA A 352 19.77 62.86 3.14
CA ALA A 352 20.77 63.45 2.25
C ALA A 352 20.18 64.58 1.39
N SER A 353 18.99 64.40 0.81
CA SER A 353 18.28 65.47 0.06
C SER A 353 17.97 66.69 0.94
N ILE A 354 17.55 66.48 2.18
CA ILE A 354 17.33 67.57 3.16
C ILE A 354 18.65 68.27 3.49
N GLY A 355 19.72 67.51 3.71
CA GLY A 355 21.05 68.03 4.02
C GLY A 355 21.59 68.94 2.92
N MET A 356 21.40 68.57 1.64
CA MET A 356 21.81 69.39 0.49
C MET A 356 21.14 70.78 0.50
N LEU A 357 19.84 70.85 0.81
CA LEU A 357 19.07 72.11 0.79
C LEU A 357 19.18 72.92 2.08
N SER A 358 19.80 72.38 3.13
CA SER A 358 19.85 72.99 4.46
C SER A 358 20.58 74.34 4.47
N ALA A 359 21.62 74.50 3.65
CA ALA A 359 22.35 75.77 3.53
C ALA A 359 21.50 76.88 2.89
N GLY A 360 20.76 76.55 1.81
CA GLY A 360 19.85 77.48 1.14
C GLY A 360 18.68 77.90 2.03
N VAL A 361 18.04 76.95 2.72
CA VAL A 361 16.91 77.24 3.62
C VAL A 361 17.35 78.06 4.84
N ALA A 362 18.52 77.79 5.41
CA ALA A 362 19.05 78.59 6.52
C ALA A 362 19.30 80.04 6.09
N HIS A 363 19.87 80.25 4.90
CA HIS A 363 20.09 81.59 4.36
C HIS A 363 18.77 82.33 4.07
N GLU A 364 17.77 81.61 3.58
CA GLU A 364 16.43 82.11 3.27
C GLU A 364 15.63 82.54 4.51
N ILE A 365 15.81 81.85 5.63
CA ILE A 365 15.20 82.19 6.93
C ILE A 365 15.96 83.35 7.57
N ASN A 366 17.30 83.32 7.49
CA ASN A 366 18.13 84.37 8.10
C ASN A 366 17.88 85.74 7.46
N ASN A 367 17.67 85.82 6.15
CA ASN A 367 17.40 87.08 5.46
C ASN A 367 16.21 87.88 6.06
N PRO A 368 14.98 87.33 6.16
CA PRO A 368 13.86 87.98 6.81
C PRO A 368 14.03 88.21 8.30
N ILE A 369 14.71 87.31 9.01
CA ILE A 369 15.04 87.57 10.42
C ILE A 369 15.92 88.81 10.55
N SER A 370 16.92 88.97 9.68
CA SER A 370 17.85 90.11 9.70
C SER A 370 17.14 91.43 9.43
N PHE A 371 16.27 91.53 8.42
CA PHE A 371 15.58 92.80 8.14
C PHE A 371 14.46 93.10 9.15
N VAL A 372 13.73 92.09 9.66
CA VAL A 372 12.77 92.27 10.75
C VAL A 372 13.49 92.82 11.98
N LYS A 373 14.63 92.22 12.35
CA LYS A 373 15.43 92.67 13.48
C LYS A 373 15.91 94.12 13.28
N SER A 374 16.47 94.44 12.11
CA SER A 374 16.95 95.80 11.81
C SER A 374 15.83 96.84 11.87
N ASN A 375 14.66 96.54 11.31
CA ASN A 375 13.51 97.45 11.34
C ASN A 375 13.01 97.68 12.77
N LEU A 376 12.97 96.63 13.60
CA LEU A 376 12.60 96.74 15.02
C LEU A 376 13.62 97.53 15.84
N GLU A 377 14.91 97.45 15.51
CA GLU A 377 15.96 98.26 16.14
C GLU A 377 15.80 99.76 15.79
N ILE A 378 15.46 100.10 14.54
CA ILE A 378 15.16 101.48 14.12
C ILE A 378 13.90 102.00 14.82
N LEU A 379 12.82 101.22 14.83
CA LEU A 379 11.58 101.58 15.52
C LEU A 379 11.79 101.81 17.02
N LYS A 380 12.70 101.04 17.65
CA LYS A 380 13.08 101.27 19.04
C LYS A 380 13.75 102.64 19.22
N GLY A 381 14.69 103.01 18.34
CA GLY A 381 15.31 104.34 18.35
C GLY A 381 14.28 105.46 18.19
N TYR A 382 13.29 105.28 17.31
CA TYR A 382 12.17 106.22 17.16
C TYR A 382 11.34 106.37 18.44
N LEU A 383 11.11 105.29 19.20
CA LEU A 383 10.43 105.38 20.48
C LEU A 383 11.26 106.13 21.52
N ASP A 384 12.59 105.94 21.54
CA ASP A 384 13.50 106.68 22.41
C ASP A 384 13.47 108.19 22.08
N ASP A 385 13.44 108.56 20.79
CA ASP A 385 13.32 109.95 20.33
C ASP A 385 11.95 110.56 20.66
N ILE A 386 10.86 109.81 20.53
CA ILE A 386 9.52 110.24 20.95
C ILE A 386 9.46 110.45 22.47
N GLU A 387 10.09 109.59 23.27
CA GLU A 387 10.15 109.73 24.72
C GLU A 387 10.98 110.96 25.12
N ALA A 388 12.12 111.19 24.47
CA ALA A 388 12.93 112.39 24.66
C ALA A 388 12.14 113.66 24.28
N TYR A 389 11.43 113.64 23.15
CA TYR A 389 10.53 114.71 22.73
C TYR A 389 9.46 114.98 23.79
N ARG A 390 8.78 113.94 24.31
CA ARG A 390 7.77 114.05 25.36
C ARG A 390 8.34 114.70 26.62
N HIS A 391 9.52 114.28 27.07
CA HIS A 391 10.15 114.86 28.26
C HIS A 391 10.57 116.32 28.07
N GLU A 392 11.02 116.72 26.87
CA GLU A 392 11.43 118.10 26.59
C GLU A 392 10.22 119.04 26.49
N ILE A 393 9.06 118.57 26.02
CA ILE A 393 7.81 119.35 26.03
C ILE A 393 7.16 119.42 27.42
N GLU A 394 7.29 118.39 28.27
CA GLU A 394 6.72 118.36 29.63
C GLU A 394 7.30 119.42 30.58
N GLY A 395 8.44 120.04 30.24
CA GLY A 395 9.09 121.09 31.04
C GLY A 395 8.72 122.55 30.67
N GLN A 396 7.92 122.79 29.62
CA GLN A 396 7.70 124.15 29.08
C GLN A 396 6.22 124.50 28.86
N PHE A 397 5.49 124.75 29.94
CA PHE A 397 4.10 125.23 29.88
C PHE A 397 3.88 126.54 30.61
N THR A 398 3.89 127.68 29.89
CA THR A 398 3.09 128.91 30.15
C THR A 398 3.48 130.06 29.19
N SER A 399 2.92 130.13 27.96
CA SER A 399 2.54 131.37 27.23
C SER A 399 2.56 131.23 25.69
N GLN A 400 1.82 132.11 25.01
CA GLN A 400 1.55 132.14 23.55
C GLN A 400 2.77 132.21 22.60
N VAL A 401 4.02 132.29 23.11
CA VAL A 401 5.27 132.14 22.34
C VAL A 401 5.54 130.67 21.95
N GLN A 402 4.71 129.74 22.43
CA GLN A 402 4.91 128.28 22.39
C GLN A 402 4.85 127.60 21.01
N GLN A 403 4.15 128.11 20.00
CA GLN A 403 3.97 127.36 18.75
C GLN A 403 5.26 127.22 17.94
N TYR A 404 6.11 128.25 17.92
CA TYR A 404 7.42 128.19 17.26
C TYR A 404 8.38 127.27 18.00
N LEU A 405 8.35 127.27 19.33
CA LEU A 405 9.20 126.44 20.18
C LEU A 405 8.82 124.96 20.06
N LEU A 406 7.52 124.64 20.11
CA LEU A 406 6.99 123.29 19.84
C LEU A 406 7.35 122.82 18.43
N GLN A 407 7.23 123.66 17.40
CA GLN A 407 7.66 123.30 16.05
C GLN A 407 9.18 123.08 15.96
N SER A 408 9.98 123.86 16.70
CA SER A 408 11.43 123.70 16.72
C SER A 408 11.87 122.41 17.42
N ILE A 409 11.19 122.01 18.51
CA ILE A 409 11.45 120.76 19.23
C ILE A 409 10.93 119.57 18.41
N ALA A 410 9.74 119.68 17.80
CA ALA A 410 9.22 118.64 16.90
C ALA A 410 10.12 118.43 15.67
N LYS A 411 10.74 119.50 15.17
CA LYS A 411 11.73 119.43 14.07
C LYS A 411 13.09 118.90 14.54
N LYS A 412 13.51 119.17 15.77
CA LYS A 412 14.75 118.64 16.38
C LYS A 412 14.74 117.11 16.43
N TYR A 413 13.59 116.52 16.76
CA TYR A 413 13.38 115.07 16.81
C TYR A 413 12.72 114.49 15.55
N ASP A 414 12.50 115.32 14.53
CA ASP A 414 11.85 114.98 13.26
C ASP A 414 10.62 114.06 13.40
N ILE A 415 9.69 114.45 14.29
CA ILE A 415 8.53 113.62 14.68
C ILE A 415 7.67 113.22 13.47
N GLN A 416 7.57 114.09 12.47
CA GLN A 416 6.81 113.79 11.25
C GLN A 416 7.47 112.66 10.45
N PHE A 417 8.80 112.70 10.27
CA PHE A 417 9.54 111.62 9.62
C PHE A 417 9.39 110.29 10.38
N ILE A 418 9.47 110.33 11.71
CA ILE A 418 9.27 109.13 12.54
C ILE A 418 7.88 108.52 12.28
N ILE A 419 6.82 109.32 12.28
CA ILE A 419 5.45 108.83 12.03
C ILE A 419 5.32 108.24 10.62
N ASP A 420 5.89 108.93 9.63
CA ASP A 420 5.80 108.53 8.21
C ASP A 420 6.61 107.25 7.92
N ASP A 421 7.76 107.04 8.57
CA ASP A 421 8.63 105.87 8.35
C ASP A 421 8.26 104.67 9.25
N SER A 422 7.63 104.91 10.41
CA SER A 422 7.24 103.83 11.33
C SER A 422 6.27 102.82 10.70
N LYS A 423 5.32 103.31 9.90
CA LYS A 423 4.31 102.44 9.26
C LYS A 423 4.93 101.51 8.20
N PRO A 424 5.71 101.99 7.22
CA PRO A 424 6.48 101.13 6.31
C PRO A 424 7.37 100.11 7.02
N LEU A 425 8.09 100.49 8.10
CA LEU A 425 8.96 99.58 8.85
C LEU A 425 8.16 98.44 9.52
N LEU A 426 6.99 98.74 10.08
CA LEU A 426 6.09 97.74 10.67
C LEU A 426 5.50 96.82 9.59
N ASP A 427 5.01 97.37 8.48
CA ASP A 427 4.44 96.60 7.36
C ASP A 427 5.48 95.62 6.78
N ASN A 428 6.71 96.09 6.53
CA ASN A 428 7.83 95.28 6.06
C ASN A 428 8.22 94.18 7.06
N SER A 429 8.14 94.47 8.36
CA SER A 429 8.44 93.48 9.41
C SER A 429 7.38 92.39 9.47
N ILE A 430 6.10 92.75 9.35
CA ILE A 430 4.98 91.79 9.27
C ILE A 430 5.14 90.90 8.03
N GLU A 431 5.48 91.47 6.87
CA GLU A 431 5.74 90.71 5.66
C GLU A 431 6.91 89.72 5.84
N GLY A 432 7.99 90.15 6.50
CA GLY A 432 9.11 89.26 6.86
C GLY A 432 8.69 88.06 7.70
N THR A 433 7.84 88.28 8.72
CA THR A 433 7.34 87.18 9.55
C THR A 433 6.42 86.22 8.79
N LYS A 434 5.60 86.71 7.86
CA LYS A 434 4.80 85.86 6.96
C LYS A 434 5.69 84.99 6.09
N LYS A 435 6.75 85.56 5.51
CA LYS A 435 7.73 84.84 4.70
C LYS A 435 8.44 83.75 5.48
N ILE A 436 8.88 84.02 6.71
CA ILE A 436 9.47 82.99 7.59
C ILE A 436 8.48 81.84 7.83
N THR A 437 7.21 82.17 8.12
CA THR A 437 6.16 81.17 8.34
C THR A 437 5.94 80.30 7.12
N GLU A 438 5.92 80.88 5.93
CA GLU A 438 5.79 80.17 4.66
C GLU A 438 6.96 79.20 4.42
N ILE A 439 8.20 79.66 4.62
CA ILE A 439 9.41 78.81 4.46
C ILE A 439 9.36 77.61 5.42
N VAL A 440 9.02 77.83 6.69
CA VAL A 440 8.93 76.76 7.70
C VAL A 440 7.78 75.80 7.37
N SER A 441 6.65 76.30 6.89
CA SER A 441 5.50 75.47 6.47
C SER A 441 5.86 74.56 5.28
N ASN A 442 6.56 75.10 4.28
CA ASN A 442 7.02 74.34 3.12
C ASN A 442 8.03 73.26 3.54
N LEU A 443 8.98 73.59 4.42
CA LEU A 443 9.93 72.62 4.97
C LEU A 443 9.23 71.51 5.77
N LYS A 444 8.22 71.86 6.58
CA LYS A 444 7.42 70.89 7.36
C LYS A 444 6.59 69.97 6.46
N THR A 445 6.04 70.49 5.38
CA THR A 445 5.25 69.72 4.39
C THR A 445 6.14 68.68 3.70
N PHE A 446 7.40 69.02 3.42
CA PHE A 446 8.39 68.10 2.86
C PHE A 446 8.95 67.10 3.90
N ALA A 447 9.26 67.58 5.11
CA ALA A 447 9.84 66.77 6.18
C ALA A 447 8.84 65.82 6.86
N ARG A 448 7.54 65.92 6.55
CA ARG A 448 6.48 65.07 7.12
C ARG A 448 6.83 63.58 6.97
N THR A 449 6.59 62.83 8.03
CA THR A 449 6.71 61.36 8.06
C THR A 449 5.83 60.73 6.98
N GLU A 450 6.29 59.63 6.38
CA GLU A 450 5.51 58.88 5.38
C GLU A 450 4.13 58.54 5.96
N GLN A 451 3.07 58.94 5.25
CA GLN A 451 1.74 58.43 5.52
C GLN A 451 1.64 57.07 4.80
N GLU A 452 1.27 56.03 5.55
CA GLU A 452 1.06 54.68 4.99
C GLU A 452 -0.12 54.62 4.01
N THR A 453 -0.95 55.66 3.96
CA THR A 453 -2.19 55.70 3.16
C THR A 453 -2.19 56.84 2.13
N LYS A 454 -2.78 56.57 0.96
CA LYS A 454 -2.98 57.58 -0.09
C LYS A 454 -4.05 58.58 0.34
N THR A 455 -3.80 59.86 0.14
CA THR A 455 -4.76 60.95 0.43
C THR A 455 -5.17 61.65 -0.86
N LEU A 456 -6.34 62.27 -0.85
CA LEU A 456 -6.76 63.15 -1.94
C LEU A 456 -5.80 64.35 -2.01
N THR A 457 -5.08 64.50 -3.12
CA THR A 457 -3.90 65.36 -3.25
C THR A 457 -3.99 66.20 -4.51
N ASP A 458 -3.69 67.49 -4.39
CA ASP A 458 -3.41 68.38 -5.51
C ASP A 458 -1.93 68.28 -5.87
N ILE A 459 -1.64 67.87 -7.10
CA ILE A 459 -0.26 67.69 -7.60
C ILE A 459 0.44 69.02 -7.82
N ASN A 460 -0.30 70.04 -8.29
CA ASN A 460 0.29 71.36 -8.53
C ASN A 460 0.65 72.04 -7.22
N GLU A 461 -0.11 71.83 -6.14
CA GLU A 461 0.24 72.32 -4.80
C GLU A 461 1.60 71.76 -4.34
N GLY A 462 1.78 70.44 -4.40
CA GLY A 462 3.03 69.77 -4.03
C GLY A 462 4.23 70.14 -4.91
N LEU A 463 4.01 70.25 -6.22
CA LEU A 463 5.04 70.68 -7.17
C LEU A 463 5.45 72.13 -6.93
N THR A 464 4.50 73.03 -6.69
CA THR A 464 4.78 74.45 -6.39
C THR A 464 5.59 74.59 -5.11
N ALA A 465 5.22 73.87 -4.06
CA ALA A 465 5.99 73.84 -2.81
C ALA A 465 7.42 73.36 -3.03
N THR A 466 7.61 72.35 -3.88
CA THR A 466 8.94 71.82 -4.22
C THR A 466 9.74 72.83 -5.05
N ILE A 467 9.13 73.47 -6.04
CA ILE A 467 9.77 74.53 -6.85
C ILE A 467 10.27 75.66 -5.95
N ASN A 468 9.46 76.13 -5.01
CA ASN A 468 9.84 77.19 -4.08
C ASN A 468 10.99 76.79 -3.17
N MET A 469 11.10 75.51 -2.81
CA MET A 469 12.22 75.00 -2.02
C MET A 469 13.54 75.00 -2.81
N VAL A 470 13.47 74.68 -4.10
CA VAL A 470 14.63 74.51 -4.98
C VAL A 470 15.03 75.82 -5.67
N SER A 471 14.10 76.77 -5.78
CA SER A 471 14.29 78.00 -6.54
C SER A 471 15.53 78.77 -6.10
N ASN A 472 15.93 78.69 -4.82
CA ASN A 472 17.08 79.43 -4.29
C ASN A 472 18.43 78.83 -4.62
N GLU A 473 18.53 77.49 -4.66
CA GLU A 473 19.73 76.83 -5.17
C GLU A 473 19.89 77.07 -6.67
N LEU A 474 18.78 77.12 -7.39
CA LEU A 474 18.79 77.29 -8.85
C LEU A 474 18.84 78.75 -9.29
N LYS A 475 18.49 79.72 -8.45
CA LYS A 475 18.37 81.16 -8.81
C LYS A 475 19.61 81.74 -9.48
N TYR A 476 20.79 81.27 -9.09
CA TYR A 476 22.07 81.78 -9.60
C TYR A 476 22.54 81.09 -10.88
N THR A 477 21.97 79.93 -11.21
CA THR A 477 22.43 79.02 -12.27
C THR A 477 21.37 78.80 -13.35
N CYS A 478 20.08 78.89 -13.02
CA CYS A 478 18.98 78.53 -13.91
C CYS A 478 17.81 79.52 -13.82
N LYS A 479 17.14 79.74 -14.95
CA LYS A 479 15.83 80.41 -15.00
C LYS A 479 14.71 79.37 -15.08
N LEU A 480 13.74 79.46 -14.17
CA LEU A 480 12.59 78.56 -14.14
C LEU A 480 11.44 79.12 -14.99
N HIS A 481 10.90 78.32 -15.91
CA HIS A 481 9.71 78.61 -16.69
C HIS A 481 8.61 77.64 -16.26
N ILE A 482 7.51 78.17 -15.72
CA ILE A 482 6.48 77.39 -15.03
C ILE A 482 5.16 77.52 -15.80
N ASP A 483 4.62 76.40 -16.28
CA ASP A 483 3.34 76.30 -16.99
C ASP A 483 2.47 75.19 -16.39
N LEU A 484 1.67 75.53 -15.37
CA LEU A 484 0.86 74.57 -14.63
C LEU A 484 -0.60 74.65 -15.06
N ALA A 485 -1.06 73.70 -15.87
CA ALA A 485 -2.48 73.59 -16.20
C ALA A 485 -3.29 73.13 -14.97
N PRO A 486 -4.58 73.49 -14.85
CA PRO A 486 -5.43 72.97 -13.78
C PRO A 486 -5.59 71.45 -13.90
N LEU A 487 -5.33 70.72 -12.82
CA LEU A 487 -5.37 69.26 -12.75
C LEU A 487 -6.45 68.75 -11.78
N PRO A 488 -7.00 67.55 -11.98
CA PRO A 488 -7.89 66.93 -10.99
C PRO A 488 -7.10 66.43 -9.77
N ASN A 489 -7.72 66.48 -8.60
CA ASN A 489 -7.17 65.87 -7.39
C ASN A 489 -7.14 64.34 -7.52
N ILE A 490 -6.05 63.72 -7.07
CA ILE A 490 -5.87 62.26 -7.12
C ILE A 490 -5.52 61.67 -5.75
N TYR A 491 -5.81 60.39 -5.55
CA TYR A 491 -5.32 59.66 -4.38
C TYR A 491 -3.85 59.31 -4.59
N ALA A 492 -2.97 59.96 -3.83
CA ALA A 492 -1.52 59.80 -3.93
C ALA A 492 -0.86 59.84 -2.55
N PHE A 493 0.43 59.54 -2.50
CA PHE A 493 1.29 59.78 -1.34
C PHE A 493 2.00 61.14 -1.55
N PRO A 494 1.51 62.25 -0.96
CA PRO A 494 2.00 63.59 -1.30
C PRO A 494 3.51 63.76 -1.08
N SER A 495 4.02 63.28 0.06
CA SER A 495 5.43 63.39 0.41
C SER A 495 6.35 62.60 -0.54
N LYS A 496 5.90 61.43 -1.02
CA LYS A 496 6.65 60.63 -1.99
C LYS A 496 6.68 61.32 -3.36
N LEU A 497 5.58 61.90 -3.81
CA LEU A 497 5.56 62.65 -5.07
C LEU A 497 6.44 63.90 -5.01
N ASN A 498 6.41 64.65 -3.90
CA ASN A 498 7.31 65.78 -3.69
C ASN A 498 8.78 65.35 -3.76
N GLN A 499 9.13 64.16 -3.25
CA GLN A 499 10.48 63.61 -3.38
C GLN A 499 10.87 63.33 -4.84
N VAL A 500 9.94 62.85 -5.68
CA VAL A 500 10.17 62.70 -7.13
C VAL A 500 10.46 64.04 -7.78
N PHE A 501 9.61 65.04 -7.53
CA PHE A 501 9.78 66.37 -8.09
C PHE A 501 11.11 66.99 -7.67
N MET A 502 11.46 66.82 -6.39
CA MET A 502 12.70 67.31 -5.79
C MET A 502 13.93 66.70 -6.49
N ASN A 503 13.95 65.37 -6.64
CA ASN A 503 15.04 64.67 -7.32
C ASN A 503 15.20 65.09 -8.78
N LEU A 504 14.07 65.23 -9.51
CA LEU A 504 14.10 65.62 -10.91
C LEU A 504 14.56 67.08 -11.09
N LEU A 505 14.10 68.00 -10.24
CA LEU A 505 14.49 69.42 -10.29
C LEU A 505 15.97 69.63 -9.95
N MET A 506 16.51 68.88 -8.97
CA MET A 506 17.95 68.95 -8.66
C MET A 506 18.80 68.37 -9.77
N ASN A 507 18.40 67.24 -10.35
CA ASN A 507 19.12 66.66 -11.48
C ASN A 507 19.13 67.62 -12.67
N ALA A 508 18.00 68.27 -12.96
CA ALA A 508 17.90 69.31 -13.99
C ALA A 508 18.87 70.46 -13.71
N GLY A 509 18.88 71.01 -12.49
CA GLY A 509 19.80 72.08 -12.10
C GLY A 509 21.28 71.70 -12.15
N GLN A 510 21.63 70.51 -11.66
CA GLN A 510 23.01 70.01 -11.63
C GLN A 510 23.56 69.69 -13.02
N SER A 511 22.69 69.43 -14.00
CA SER A 511 23.11 69.25 -15.40
C SER A 511 23.55 70.55 -16.07
N ILE A 512 23.23 71.71 -15.47
CA ILE A 512 23.51 73.04 -16.03
C ILE A 512 24.75 73.62 -15.33
N THR A 513 25.87 73.72 -16.06
CA THR A 513 27.15 74.19 -15.50
C THR A 513 27.27 75.72 -15.40
N ASN A 514 26.53 76.47 -16.24
CA ASN A 514 26.60 77.94 -16.32
C ASN A 514 25.22 78.58 -16.08
N LYS A 515 24.64 79.21 -17.11
CA LYS A 515 23.28 79.74 -17.11
C LYS A 515 22.42 78.92 -18.05
N GLY A 516 21.35 78.36 -17.53
CA GLY A 516 20.40 77.56 -18.31
C GLY A 516 18.95 77.87 -17.96
N ASP A 517 18.05 77.10 -18.57
CA ASP A 517 16.62 77.21 -18.42
C ASP A 517 16.05 75.84 -18.05
N ILE A 518 15.17 75.83 -17.07
CA ILE A 518 14.39 74.65 -16.70
C ILE A 518 12.92 74.97 -16.95
N PHE A 519 12.29 74.16 -17.78
CA PHE A 519 10.88 74.26 -18.14
C PHE A 519 10.11 73.21 -17.37
N ILE A 520 9.11 73.64 -16.61
CA ILE A 520 8.26 72.79 -15.80
C ILE A 520 6.84 72.96 -16.31
N ARG A 521 6.25 71.87 -16.80
CA ARG A 521 4.86 71.89 -17.25
C ARG A 521 4.04 70.77 -16.67
N THR A 522 2.78 71.06 -16.35
CA THR A 522 1.81 70.04 -15.99
C THR A 522 0.58 70.13 -16.89
N PHE A 523 0.08 68.98 -17.33
CA PHE A 523 -1.13 68.89 -18.14
C PHE A 523 -1.77 67.52 -17.99
N GLN A 524 -3.06 67.44 -18.31
CA GLN A 524 -3.76 66.17 -18.41
C GLN A 524 -3.72 65.66 -19.86
N LYS A 525 -3.30 64.41 -20.05
CA LYS A 525 -3.34 63.69 -21.32
C LYS A 525 -4.09 62.38 -21.12
N ASP A 526 -5.26 62.27 -21.75
CA ASP A 526 -6.17 61.13 -21.60
C ASP A 526 -6.49 60.84 -20.11
N LEU A 527 -6.09 59.65 -19.64
CA LEU A 527 -6.26 59.18 -18.25
C LEU A 527 -5.04 59.44 -17.36
N TYR A 528 -4.08 60.26 -17.82
CA TYR A 528 -2.86 60.55 -17.07
C TYR A 528 -2.71 62.05 -16.81
N ILE A 529 -2.32 62.39 -15.59
CA ILE A 529 -1.63 63.63 -15.28
C ILE A 529 -0.17 63.45 -15.73
N VAL A 530 0.31 64.41 -16.51
CA VAL A 530 1.69 64.44 -17.00
C VAL A 530 2.40 65.62 -16.36
N ILE A 531 3.52 65.36 -15.70
CA ILE A 531 4.44 66.36 -15.16
C ILE A 531 5.73 66.25 -15.95
N GLU A 532 6.12 67.30 -16.65
CA GLU A 532 7.38 67.33 -17.39
C GLU A 532 8.33 68.37 -16.82
N ILE A 533 9.58 67.94 -16.63
CA ILE A 533 10.70 68.78 -16.21
C ILE A 533 11.77 68.64 -17.28
N LYS A 534 12.02 69.73 -18.00
CA LYS A 534 12.99 69.81 -19.09
C LYS A 534 14.09 70.80 -18.75
N ASP A 535 15.33 70.37 -18.88
CA ASP A 535 16.52 71.23 -18.80
C ASP A 535 17.16 71.44 -20.19
N ASN A 536 18.06 72.41 -20.28
CA ASN A 536 18.95 72.63 -21.41
C ASN A 536 20.43 72.41 -21.02
N GLY A 537 20.68 71.52 -20.07
CA GLY A 537 22.00 71.22 -19.54
C GLY A 537 22.83 70.29 -20.44
N SER A 538 23.79 69.60 -19.83
CA SER A 538 24.71 68.69 -20.53
C SER A 538 24.05 67.46 -21.17
N GLY A 539 22.80 67.15 -20.83
CA GLY A 539 22.10 65.97 -21.34
C GLY A 539 22.74 64.65 -20.88
N ILE A 540 22.23 63.54 -21.39
CA ILE A 540 22.62 62.17 -21.02
C ILE A 540 23.01 61.42 -22.29
N ALA A 541 24.19 60.81 -22.28
CA ALA A 541 24.66 60.00 -23.40
C ALA A 541 23.78 58.75 -23.62
N ALA A 542 23.55 58.38 -24.89
CA ALA A 542 22.60 57.31 -25.25
C ALA A 542 22.97 55.93 -24.68
N ASN A 543 24.27 55.67 -24.46
CA ASN A 543 24.76 54.45 -23.82
C ASN A 543 24.49 54.40 -22.30
N VAL A 544 24.29 55.55 -21.66
CA VAL A 544 24.03 55.68 -20.22
C VAL A 544 22.54 55.65 -19.92
N LEU A 545 21.70 56.13 -20.85
CA LEU A 545 20.24 56.27 -20.67
C LEU A 545 19.53 55.00 -20.13
N PRO A 546 19.86 53.77 -20.55
CA PRO A 546 19.22 52.56 -20.01
C PRO A 546 19.51 52.29 -18.52
N TYR A 547 20.59 52.86 -17.98
CA TYR A 547 21.09 52.56 -16.64
C TYR A 547 20.72 53.60 -15.59
N ILE A 548 20.18 54.76 -15.98
CA ILE A 548 19.98 55.89 -15.06
C ILE A 548 18.99 55.63 -13.92
N PHE A 549 18.10 54.64 -14.07
CA PHE A 549 17.17 54.20 -13.03
C PHE A 549 17.71 53.02 -12.20
N THR A 550 18.92 52.55 -12.48
CA THR A 550 19.59 51.50 -11.69
C THR A 550 20.01 52.07 -10.34
N PRO A 551 19.67 51.43 -9.21
CA PRO A 551 20.11 51.88 -7.89
C PRO A 551 21.63 52.03 -7.81
N PHE A 552 22.10 53.06 -7.13
CA PHE A 552 23.52 53.42 -6.95
C PHE A 552 24.26 53.83 -8.23
N PHE A 553 23.60 53.89 -9.37
CA PHE A 553 24.20 54.39 -10.60
C PHE A 553 24.33 55.92 -10.54
N THR A 554 25.53 56.45 -10.76
CA THR A 554 25.79 57.88 -10.85
C THR A 554 26.88 58.15 -11.88
N SER A 555 26.70 59.20 -12.70
CA SER A 555 27.72 59.70 -13.62
C SER A 555 28.63 60.78 -12.99
N LYS A 556 28.43 61.09 -11.71
CA LYS A 556 29.12 62.16 -10.98
C LYS A 556 30.38 61.66 -10.25
N PRO A 557 31.30 62.57 -9.87
CA PRO A 557 32.48 62.23 -9.07
C PRO A 557 32.13 61.57 -7.72
N VAL A 558 33.08 60.79 -7.19
CA VAL A 558 32.94 60.09 -5.91
C VAL A 558 32.66 61.08 -4.79
N GLY A 559 31.48 60.97 -4.15
CA GLY A 559 31.03 61.84 -3.07
C GLY A 559 29.98 62.89 -3.45
N GLU A 560 29.70 63.10 -4.74
CA GLU A 560 28.77 64.15 -5.23
C GLU A 560 27.41 63.60 -5.73
N GLY A 561 27.13 62.33 -5.46
CA GLY A 561 25.84 61.71 -5.77
C GLY A 561 25.70 60.31 -5.15
N THR A 562 24.56 60.06 -4.53
CA THR A 562 24.19 58.77 -3.94
C THR A 562 23.79 57.73 -4.99
N GLY A 563 23.42 58.17 -6.20
CA GLY A 563 22.93 57.33 -7.29
C GLY A 563 21.56 56.68 -7.01
N LEU A 564 20.87 57.11 -5.96
CA LEU A 564 19.61 56.53 -5.52
C LEU A 564 18.39 57.35 -5.96
N GLY A 565 18.51 58.68 -6.06
CA GLY A 565 17.40 59.58 -6.35
C GLY A 565 16.52 59.21 -7.56
N LEU A 566 17.10 58.88 -8.72
CA LEU A 566 16.32 58.47 -9.90
C LEU A 566 15.68 57.09 -9.74
N SER A 567 16.39 56.13 -9.14
CA SER A 567 15.85 54.78 -8.88
C SER A 567 14.68 54.81 -7.88
N ILE A 568 14.77 55.65 -6.84
CA ILE A 568 13.69 55.88 -5.88
C ILE A 568 12.53 56.61 -6.54
N SER A 569 12.80 57.59 -7.41
CA SER A 569 11.76 58.28 -8.17
C SER A 569 10.98 57.31 -9.04
N HIS A 570 11.67 56.39 -9.74
CA HIS A 570 11.04 55.34 -10.51
C HIS A 570 10.13 54.44 -9.65
N GLY A 571 10.65 53.91 -8.53
CA GLY A 571 9.87 53.07 -7.63
C GLY A 571 8.67 53.78 -6.98
N ILE A 572 8.79 55.07 -6.66
CA ILE A 572 7.68 55.87 -6.14
C ILE A 572 6.59 56.01 -7.21
N ILE A 573 6.95 56.29 -8.46
CA ILE A 573 5.97 56.43 -9.53
C ILE A 573 5.30 55.09 -9.86
N GLU A 574 6.02 53.97 -9.78
CA GLU A 574 5.42 52.63 -9.86
C GLU A 574 4.40 52.36 -8.73
N GLN A 575 4.66 52.78 -7.49
CA GLN A 575 3.68 52.70 -6.39
C GLN A 575 2.39 53.53 -6.64
N HIS A 576 2.45 54.49 -7.57
CA HIS A 576 1.32 55.27 -8.05
C HIS A 576 0.70 54.70 -9.33
N ASN A 577 1.12 53.50 -9.77
CA ASN A 577 0.74 52.89 -11.04
C ASN A 577 1.04 53.79 -12.25
N GLY A 578 2.06 54.64 -12.11
CA GLY A 578 2.52 55.57 -13.13
C GLY A 578 3.73 55.05 -13.88
N ARG A 579 4.34 55.92 -14.70
CA ARG A 579 5.64 55.66 -15.33
C ARG A 579 6.45 56.95 -15.47
N ILE A 580 7.77 56.82 -15.54
CA ILE A 580 8.69 57.92 -15.86
C ILE A 580 9.34 57.62 -17.21
N GLU A 581 9.29 58.58 -18.12
CA GLU A 581 9.98 58.54 -19.40
C GLU A 581 11.06 59.63 -19.43
N VAL A 582 12.17 59.36 -20.10
CA VAL A 582 13.25 60.33 -20.30
C VAL A 582 13.58 60.44 -21.78
N ILE A 583 13.68 61.66 -22.27
CA ILE A 583 14.21 61.97 -23.60
C ILE A 583 15.38 62.91 -23.36
N SER A 584 16.58 62.52 -23.77
CA SER A 584 17.78 63.32 -23.56
C SER A 584 18.71 63.20 -24.75
N GLU A 585 19.39 64.30 -25.08
CA GLU A 585 20.45 64.34 -26.08
C GLU A 585 21.65 65.09 -25.50
N GLU A 586 22.85 64.54 -25.69
CA GLU A 586 24.08 65.10 -25.14
C GLU A 586 24.28 66.56 -25.65
N ASN A 587 24.58 67.45 -24.71
CA ASN A 587 24.71 68.90 -24.88
C ASN A 587 23.44 69.66 -25.32
N LYS A 588 22.26 69.02 -25.32
CA LYS A 588 20.97 69.68 -25.58
C LYS A 588 20.00 69.66 -24.39
N GLY A 589 20.35 68.91 -23.34
CA GLY A 589 19.57 68.78 -22.12
C GLY A 589 18.67 67.54 -22.10
N SER A 590 17.93 67.39 -21.00
CA SER A 590 17.05 66.24 -20.75
C SER A 590 15.61 66.68 -20.48
N CYS A 591 14.67 65.81 -20.81
CA CYS A 591 13.25 65.97 -20.51
C CYS A 591 12.74 64.72 -19.81
N PHE A 592 12.43 64.85 -18.52
CA PHE A 592 11.79 63.81 -17.74
C PHE A 592 10.28 64.04 -17.73
N SER A 593 9.51 63.03 -18.10
CA SER A 593 8.05 63.05 -18.17
C SER A 593 7.48 62.01 -17.21
N VAL A 594 6.77 62.46 -16.18
CA VAL A 594 6.13 61.61 -15.16
C VAL A 594 4.64 61.50 -15.48
N TYR A 595 4.14 60.27 -15.62
CA TYR A 595 2.75 59.98 -15.91
C TYR A 595 2.08 59.34 -14.71
N ILE A 596 1.01 59.95 -14.19
CA ILE A 596 0.25 59.43 -13.04
C ILE A 596 -1.21 59.26 -13.44
N PRO A 597 -1.82 58.08 -13.26
CA PRO A 597 -3.22 57.87 -13.66
C PRO A 597 -4.20 58.70 -12.81
N THR A 598 -5.21 59.29 -13.45
CA THR A 598 -6.27 60.08 -12.80
C THR A 598 -7.29 59.24 -12.04
N LYS A 599 -7.34 57.93 -12.29
CA LYS A 599 -8.14 56.95 -11.55
C LYS A 599 -7.28 55.75 -11.16
N LEU A 600 -7.18 55.47 -9.87
CA LEU A 600 -6.67 54.17 -9.40
C LEU A 600 -7.76 53.12 -9.65
N LYS A 601 -7.38 51.97 -10.24
CA LYS A 601 -8.23 50.77 -10.21
C LYS A 601 -8.24 50.19 -8.81
#